data_AF-A0A8T3MXR5-F1
#
_entry.id   AF-A0A8T3MXR5-F1
#
_cell.length_a   1.000
_cell.length_b   1.000
_cell.length_c   1.000
_cell.angle_alpha   90.00
_cell.angle_beta   90.00
_cell.angle_gamma   90.00
#
_symmetry.space_group_name_H-M   'P 1'
#
loop_
_entity.id
_entity.type
_entity.pdbx_description
1 polymer ?
#
loop_
_entity_poly.entity_id
_entity_poly.type
_entity_poly.pdbx_seq_one_letter_code
_entity_poly.pdbx_strand_id
1 'polypeptide(L)'
;MPQRFITPLAWDRRAQVIASLSQAQDGSLEYQVITVGAGGQPTRIVIGGTALPSDVFITASPDGVWAAGLWRSENVVRYWPIASFDARKELRPAAGTGAGVPIWSPDSRGMAVVVAVPPTAQRLEIWNLDGSRRTLRDSFGQQGGLFFQPDGTVLYVGCCTAVDVATGHSVDIMLGQSERIRASVLIK
;
A
#
# COMPACT_ATOMS: atom_id res chain seq x y z
N MET A 1 -23.49 16.80 17.74
CA MET A 1 -22.01 16.81 17.68
C MET A 1 -21.59 16.42 16.28
N PRO A 2 -20.55 17.05 15.68
CA PRO A 2 -20.09 16.70 14.35
C PRO A 2 -19.52 15.28 14.32
N GLN A 3 -19.88 14.52 13.29
CA GLN A 3 -19.54 13.11 13.15
C GLN A 3 -18.10 12.98 12.63
N ARG A 4 -17.28 12.16 13.29
CA ARG A 4 -15.90 11.87 12.87
C ARG A 4 -15.88 10.50 12.20
N PHE A 5 -15.41 10.44 10.96
CA PHE A 5 -15.26 9.17 10.24
C PHE A 5 -13.95 8.49 10.63
N ILE A 6 -14.03 7.19 10.90
CA ILE A 6 -12.88 6.33 11.21
C ILE A 6 -12.80 5.28 10.11
N THR A 7 -11.67 5.23 9.42
CA THR A 7 -11.37 4.25 8.38
C THR A 7 -10.37 3.25 8.94
N PRO A 8 -10.76 1.99 9.20
CA PRO A 8 -9.82 0.97 9.64
C PRO A 8 -8.82 0.67 8.52
N LEU A 9 -7.54 0.57 8.88
CA LEU A 9 -6.43 0.19 8.00
C LEU A 9 -5.99 -1.25 8.23
N ALA A 10 -5.87 -1.64 9.50
CA ALA A 10 -5.42 -2.97 9.91
C ALA A 10 -6.12 -3.41 11.18
N TRP A 11 -6.25 -4.71 11.39
CA TRP A 11 -6.66 -5.27 12.66
C TRP A 11 -5.74 -6.42 13.06
N ASP A 12 -4.96 -6.22 14.12
CA ASP A 12 -4.33 -7.31 14.84
C ASP A 12 -5.36 -7.91 15.79
N ARG A 13 -5.89 -9.08 15.43
CA ARG A 13 -6.85 -9.82 16.25
C ARG A 13 -6.24 -10.37 17.53
N ARG A 14 -4.94 -10.65 17.59
CA ARG A 14 -4.30 -11.20 18.79
C ARG A 14 -4.03 -10.09 19.80
N ALA A 15 -3.51 -8.96 19.33
CA ALA A 15 -3.30 -7.78 20.17
C ALA A 15 -4.60 -7.00 20.43
N GLN A 16 -5.68 -7.30 19.69
CA GLN A 16 -6.93 -6.55 19.68
C GLN A 16 -6.73 -5.07 19.35
N VAL A 17 -5.94 -4.80 18.32
CA VAL A 17 -5.56 -3.45 17.93
C VAL A 17 -6.02 -3.14 16.51
N ILE A 18 -6.72 -2.01 16.33
CA ILE A 18 -7.10 -1.47 15.04
C ILE A 18 -6.22 -0.27 14.73
N ALA A 19 -5.43 -0.35 13.66
CA ALA A 19 -4.82 0.82 13.05
C ALA A 19 -5.90 1.52 12.21
N SER A 20 -6.02 2.84 12.31
CA SER A 20 -7.05 3.58 11.60
C SER A 20 -6.59 4.97 11.19
N LEU A 21 -7.27 5.50 10.17
CA LEU A 21 -7.28 6.92 9.87
C LEU A 21 -8.57 7.51 10.38
N SER A 22 -8.48 8.76 10.79
CA SER A 22 -9.68 9.55 11.02
C SER A 22 -9.53 10.90 10.38
N GLN A 23 -10.64 11.43 9.87
CA GLN A 23 -10.65 12.74 9.25
C GLN A 23 -11.10 13.79 10.28
N ALA A 24 -10.31 14.84 10.44
CA ALA A 24 -10.69 16.04 11.18
C ALA A 24 -11.60 16.94 10.33
N GLN A 25 -12.21 17.96 10.96
CA GLN A 25 -13.17 18.83 10.27
C GLN A 25 -12.55 19.68 9.15
N ASP A 26 -11.27 19.99 9.27
CA ASP A 26 -10.49 20.72 8.26
C ASP A 26 -10.06 19.81 7.08
N GLY A 27 -10.48 18.55 7.08
CA GLY A 27 -10.15 17.55 6.06
C GLY A 27 -8.82 16.85 6.28
N SER A 28 -8.04 17.25 7.29
CA SER A 28 -6.77 16.58 7.63
C SER A 28 -7.00 15.16 8.14
N LEU A 29 -6.03 14.29 7.91
CA LEU A 29 -6.08 12.90 8.36
C LEU A 29 -5.23 12.72 9.61
N GLU A 30 -5.70 11.96 10.58
CA GLU A 30 -4.93 11.57 11.75
C GLU A 30 -4.79 10.04 11.80
N TYR A 31 -3.55 9.57 11.92
CA TYR A 31 -3.25 8.16 12.13
C TYR A 31 -3.36 7.82 13.62
N GLN A 32 -4.09 6.75 13.90
CA GLN A 32 -4.41 6.34 15.26
C GLN A 32 -4.41 4.84 15.41
N VAL A 33 -4.13 4.43 16.65
CA VAL A 33 -4.19 3.05 17.10
C VAL A 33 -5.30 2.96 18.14
N ILE A 34 -6.25 2.07 17.90
CA ILE A 34 -7.39 1.81 18.77
C ILE A 34 -7.20 0.43 19.38
N THR A 35 -7.09 0.35 20.70
CA THR A 35 -7.12 -0.94 21.41
C THR A 35 -8.56 -1.27 21.77
N VAL A 36 -9.02 -2.46 21.42
CA VAL A 36 -10.38 -2.95 21.67
C VAL A 36 -10.29 -4.05 22.73
N GLY A 37 -10.57 -3.73 23.99
CA GLY A 37 -10.62 -4.76 25.04
C GLY A 37 -11.77 -5.74 24.82
N ALA A 38 -11.68 -6.95 25.38
CA ALA A 38 -12.71 -8.01 25.30
C ALA A 38 -14.03 -7.69 26.07
N GLY A 39 -14.38 -6.42 26.24
CA GLY A 39 -15.54 -5.96 27.02
C GLY A 39 -15.41 -4.53 27.58
N GLY A 40 -14.37 -3.78 27.19
CA GLY A 40 -14.12 -2.40 27.64
C GLY A 40 -14.31 -1.37 26.53
N GLN A 41 -14.41 -0.09 26.91
CA GLN A 41 -14.43 1.01 25.95
C GLN A 41 -13.11 1.06 25.16
N PRO A 42 -13.15 1.27 23.83
CA PRO A 42 -11.93 1.35 23.03
C PRO A 42 -11.07 2.54 23.46
N THR A 43 -9.77 2.31 23.66
CA THR A 43 -8.80 3.38 23.93
C THR A 43 -8.12 3.79 22.64
N ARG A 44 -8.08 5.11 22.37
CA ARG A 44 -7.55 5.68 21.13
C ARG A 44 -6.27 6.45 21.43
N ILE A 45 -5.23 6.14 20.68
CA ILE A 45 -3.95 6.85 20.73
C ILE A 45 -3.72 7.48 19.36
N VAL A 46 -3.56 8.81 19.33
CA VAL A 46 -3.10 9.53 18.14
C VAL A 46 -1.59 9.38 18.10
N ILE A 47 -1.05 8.85 17.00
CA ILE A 47 0.39 8.59 16.88
C ILE A 47 1.02 9.66 15.97
N GLY A 48 2.11 10.26 16.42
CA GLY A 48 2.88 11.27 15.68
C GLY A 48 2.36 12.70 15.77
N GLY A 49 1.20 12.93 16.39
CA GLY A 49 0.67 14.28 16.73
C GLY A 49 0.50 15.26 15.57
N THR A 50 0.71 14.82 14.33
CA THR A 50 0.80 15.66 13.14
C THR A 50 -0.35 15.30 12.22
N ALA A 51 -1.13 16.31 11.84
CA ALA A 51 -2.11 16.20 10.76
C ALA A 51 -1.41 15.70 9.49
N LEU A 52 -1.85 14.55 8.98
CA LEU A 52 -1.40 14.02 7.71
C LEU A 52 -2.07 14.81 6.57
N PRO A 53 -1.34 15.09 5.49
CA PRO A 53 -1.90 15.69 4.28
C PRO A 53 -3.06 14.86 3.70
N SER A 54 -3.96 15.51 2.98
CA SER A 54 -5.13 14.87 2.36
C SER A 54 -4.80 14.05 1.10
N ASP A 55 -3.58 14.14 0.57
CA ASP A 55 -3.11 13.44 -0.62
C ASP A 55 -2.37 12.13 -0.30
N VAL A 56 -2.51 11.64 0.93
CA VAL A 56 -1.86 10.41 1.39
C VAL A 56 -2.74 9.19 1.17
N PHE A 57 -2.15 8.13 0.63
CA PHE A 57 -2.77 6.80 0.51
C PHE A 57 -2.05 5.84 1.44
N ILE A 58 -2.73 5.21 2.40
CA ILE A 58 -2.12 4.36 3.43
C ILE A 58 -2.68 2.94 3.34
N THR A 59 -1.80 1.96 3.54
CA THR A 59 -2.12 0.54 3.59
C THR A 59 -1.29 -0.16 4.67
N ALA A 60 -1.80 -1.27 5.20
CA ALA A 60 -1.11 -2.09 6.19
C ALA A 60 -0.48 -3.32 5.56
N SER A 61 0.65 -3.77 6.11
CA SER A 61 1.26 -5.03 5.71
C SER A 61 0.38 -6.22 6.12
N PRO A 62 0.42 -7.34 5.36
CA PRO A 62 -0.34 -8.55 5.68
C PRO A 62 -0.11 -9.11 7.09
N ASP A 63 1.11 -8.97 7.63
CA ASP A 63 1.45 -9.40 8.98
C ASP A 63 0.99 -8.44 10.09
N GLY A 64 0.46 -7.26 9.74
CA GLY A 64 0.01 -6.25 10.70
C GLY A 64 1.14 -5.56 11.48
N VAL A 65 2.40 -5.70 11.05
CA VAL A 65 3.54 -5.09 11.72
C VAL A 65 3.82 -3.69 11.19
N TRP A 66 3.61 -3.48 9.89
CA TRP A 66 3.95 -2.25 9.18
C TRP A 66 2.72 -1.57 8.59
N ALA A 67 2.81 -0.25 8.45
CA ALA A 67 2.00 0.52 7.55
C ALA A 67 2.91 1.21 6.54
N ALA A 68 2.38 1.44 5.33
CA ALA A 68 3.04 2.22 4.31
C ALA A 68 2.06 3.19 3.67
N GLY A 69 2.57 4.30 3.16
CA GLY A 69 1.75 5.20 2.37
C GLY A 69 2.54 6.08 1.41
N LEU A 70 1.85 6.55 0.38
CA LEU A 70 2.38 7.50 -0.60
C LEU A 70 1.95 8.91 -0.21
N TRP A 71 2.93 9.81 -0.02
CA TRP A 71 2.71 11.25 0.01
C TRP A 71 2.92 11.76 -1.40
N ARG A 72 1.81 11.98 -2.11
CA ARG A 72 1.82 12.21 -3.56
C ARG A 72 2.56 13.50 -3.93
N SER A 73 2.28 14.59 -3.24
CA SER A 73 2.88 15.91 -3.46
C SER A 73 4.38 15.92 -3.19
N GLU A 74 4.84 15.14 -2.22
CA GLU A 74 6.25 15.00 -1.87
C GLU A 74 6.99 13.91 -2.66
N ASN A 75 6.24 13.13 -3.45
CA ASN A 75 6.73 11.99 -4.23
C ASN A 75 7.59 11.01 -3.39
N VAL A 76 7.04 10.59 -2.25
CA VAL A 76 7.73 9.69 -1.31
C VAL A 76 6.79 8.63 -0.77
N VAL A 77 7.28 7.40 -0.74
CA VAL A 77 6.65 6.32 0.01
C VAL A 77 7.27 6.31 1.40
N ARG A 78 6.43 6.40 2.43
CA ARG A 78 6.85 6.23 3.82
C ARG A 78 6.34 4.91 4.33
N TYR A 79 7.10 4.26 5.20
CA TYR A 79 6.64 3.09 5.93
C TYR A 79 7.05 3.18 7.40
N TRP A 80 6.25 2.62 8.30
CA TRP A 80 6.45 2.74 9.75
C TRP A 80 5.87 1.52 10.47
N PRO A 81 6.40 1.17 11.66
CA PRO A 81 5.74 0.20 12.53
C PRO A 81 4.34 0.70 12.87
N ILE A 82 3.32 -0.17 12.82
CA ILE A 82 1.91 0.24 13.08
C ILE A 82 1.76 0.99 14.42
N ALA A 83 2.54 0.62 15.42
CA ALA A 83 2.49 1.24 16.74
C ALA A 83 3.22 2.60 16.85
N SER A 84 3.98 3.03 15.83
CA SER A 84 4.84 4.22 15.91
C SER A 84 5.08 4.90 14.54
N PHE A 85 4.27 5.92 14.24
CA PHE A 85 4.45 6.78 13.06
C PHE A 85 5.76 7.60 13.11
N ASP A 86 6.27 7.91 14.30
CA ASP A 86 7.51 8.67 14.44
C ASP A 86 8.74 7.86 14.00
N ALA A 87 8.66 6.52 14.04
CA ALA A 87 9.67 5.61 13.53
C ALA A 87 9.59 5.39 12.00
N ARG A 88 8.89 6.27 11.27
CA ARG A 88 8.77 6.19 9.82
C ARG A 88 10.11 6.31 9.10
N LYS A 89 10.21 5.60 7.99
CA LYS A 89 11.33 5.62 7.05
C LYS A 89 10.82 5.99 5.66
N GLU A 90 11.72 6.50 4.83
CA GLU A 90 11.38 6.99 3.49
C GLU A 90 11.99 6.12 2.39
N LEU A 91 11.22 5.91 1.34
CA LEU A 91 11.62 5.34 0.06
C LEU A 91 11.21 6.32 -1.04
N ARG A 92 12.20 6.90 -1.73
CA ARG A 92 11.97 7.88 -2.81
C ARG A 92 12.28 7.29 -4.16
N PRO A 93 11.47 7.48 -5.21
CA PRO A 93 11.81 7.01 -6.54
C PRO A 93 13.10 7.68 -7.05
N ALA A 94 13.65 7.19 -8.16
CA ALA A 94 14.81 7.82 -8.78
C ALA A 94 14.50 9.28 -9.18
N ALA A 95 15.54 10.12 -9.28
CA ALA A 95 15.36 11.52 -9.66
C ALA A 95 14.62 11.64 -11.01
N GLY A 96 13.61 12.51 -11.05
CA GLY A 96 12.81 12.73 -12.26
C GLY A 96 11.71 11.69 -12.52
N THR A 97 11.51 10.70 -11.64
CA THR A 97 10.41 9.72 -11.75
C THR A 97 9.39 9.87 -10.62
N GLY A 98 8.16 9.41 -10.86
CA GLY A 98 7.05 9.48 -9.89
C GLY A 98 6.70 8.12 -9.30
N ALA A 99 6.43 8.02 -8.01
CA ALA A 99 5.97 6.79 -7.37
C ALA A 99 4.44 6.70 -7.33
N GLY A 100 3.91 5.53 -7.66
CA GLY A 100 2.52 5.15 -7.45
C GLY A 100 2.24 4.66 -6.03
N VAL A 101 0.96 4.35 -5.75
CA VAL A 101 0.56 3.79 -4.45
C VAL A 101 1.21 2.42 -4.28
N PRO A 102 1.94 2.17 -3.17
CA PRO A 102 2.59 0.89 -2.94
C PRO A 102 1.56 -0.20 -2.59
N ILE A 103 1.79 -1.41 -3.10
CA ILE A 103 1.05 -2.61 -2.70
C ILE A 103 2.00 -3.56 -1.98
N TRP A 104 1.69 -3.92 -0.74
CA TRP A 104 2.50 -4.85 0.04
C TRP A 104 2.64 -6.21 -0.65
N SER A 105 3.85 -6.76 -0.62
CA SER A 105 4.06 -8.18 -0.91
C SER A 105 3.41 -9.04 0.18
N PRO A 106 2.92 -10.25 -0.14
CA PRO A 106 2.29 -11.13 0.84
C PRO A 106 3.20 -11.52 2.02
N ASP A 107 4.52 -11.52 1.80
CA ASP A 107 5.53 -11.81 2.83
C ASP A 107 5.85 -10.61 3.74
N SER A 108 5.23 -9.45 3.51
CA SER A 108 5.43 -8.20 4.27
C SER A 108 6.86 -7.64 4.25
N ARG A 109 7.72 -8.09 3.32
CA ARG A 109 9.13 -7.65 3.24
C ARG A 109 9.38 -6.49 2.28
N GLY A 110 8.40 -6.15 1.46
CA GLY A 110 8.50 -5.08 0.49
C GLY A 110 7.17 -4.75 -0.15
N MET A 111 7.23 -3.99 -1.23
CA MET A 111 6.06 -3.49 -1.94
C MET A 111 6.31 -3.51 -3.44
N ALA A 112 5.26 -3.79 -4.21
CA ALA A 112 5.23 -3.45 -5.62
C ALA A 112 4.85 -1.97 -5.79
N VAL A 113 5.59 -1.26 -6.63
CA VAL A 113 5.40 0.16 -6.92
C VAL A 113 5.43 0.38 -8.43
N VAL A 114 4.37 1.00 -8.95
CA VAL A 114 4.42 1.55 -10.32
C VAL A 114 5.22 2.84 -10.28
N VAL A 115 6.27 2.92 -11.08
CA VAL A 115 7.12 4.10 -11.21
C VAL A 115 6.87 4.74 -12.57
N ALA A 116 6.37 5.97 -12.57
CA ALA A 116 6.18 6.78 -13.76
C ALA A 116 7.52 7.35 -14.24
N VAL A 117 7.88 7.05 -15.48
CA VAL A 117 9.10 7.50 -16.14
C VAL A 117 8.70 8.44 -17.28
N PRO A 118 8.96 9.76 -17.16
CA PRO A 118 8.62 10.72 -18.20
C PRO A 118 9.25 10.36 -19.57
N PRO A 119 8.59 10.68 -20.69
CA PRO A 119 7.35 11.45 -20.78
C PRO A 119 6.06 10.64 -20.56
N THR A 120 6.05 9.32 -20.78
CA THR A 120 4.80 8.53 -20.73
C THR A 120 4.98 7.06 -20.34
N ALA A 121 6.20 6.61 -20.03
CA ALA A 121 6.46 5.22 -19.68
C ALA A 121 6.16 4.94 -18.21
N GLN A 122 5.84 3.69 -17.89
CA GLN A 122 5.78 3.18 -16.53
C GLN A 122 6.62 1.92 -16.42
N ARG A 123 7.24 1.73 -15.27
CA ARG A 123 7.91 0.48 -14.91
C ARG A 123 7.45 0.01 -13.55
N LEU A 124 7.51 -1.30 -13.36
CA LEU A 124 7.07 -1.96 -12.15
C LEU A 124 8.31 -2.32 -11.36
N GLU A 125 8.38 -1.84 -10.13
CA GLU A 125 9.51 -2.11 -9.23
C GLU A 125 9.03 -2.85 -7.99
N ILE A 126 9.92 -3.68 -7.43
CA ILE A 126 9.81 -4.17 -6.05
C ILE A 126 10.74 -3.33 -5.19
N TRP A 127 10.17 -2.70 -4.17
CA TRP A 127 10.86 -1.91 -3.17
C TRP A 127 10.88 -2.65 -1.85
N ASN A 128 12.06 -3.06 -1.40
CA ASN A 128 12.22 -3.73 -0.12
C ASN A 128 12.37 -2.72 1.02
N LEU A 129 12.04 -3.14 2.24
CA LEU A 129 12.14 -2.27 3.41
C LEU A 129 13.60 -1.89 3.75
N ASP A 130 14.58 -2.69 3.34
CA ASP A 130 16.00 -2.34 3.48
C ASP A 130 16.48 -1.24 2.51
N GLY A 131 15.59 -0.76 1.63
CA GLY A 131 15.87 0.26 0.62
C GLY A 131 16.35 -0.30 -0.71
N SER A 132 16.66 -1.60 -0.79
CA SER A 132 17.00 -2.26 -2.05
C SER A 132 15.79 -2.31 -2.98
N ARG A 133 16.07 -2.29 -4.29
CA ARG A 133 15.04 -2.27 -5.33
C ARG A 133 15.46 -3.09 -6.52
N ARG A 134 14.46 -3.60 -7.22
CA ARG A 134 14.65 -4.17 -8.55
C ARG A 134 13.47 -3.84 -9.45
N THR A 135 13.79 -3.56 -10.71
CA THR A 135 12.78 -3.52 -11.76
C THR A 135 12.27 -4.94 -12.01
N LEU A 136 10.96 -5.12 -11.93
CA LEU A 136 10.29 -6.37 -12.27
C LEU A 136 9.85 -6.39 -13.74
N ARG A 137 9.41 -5.24 -14.26
CA ARG A 137 9.01 -5.08 -15.66
C ARG A 137 9.22 -3.64 -16.11
N ASP A 138 9.90 -3.44 -17.22
CA ASP A 138 10.02 -2.12 -17.85
C ASP A 138 8.89 -1.87 -18.85
N SER A 139 8.57 -0.59 -19.05
CA SER A 139 7.76 -0.08 -20.14
C SER A 139 6.44 -0.82 -20.35
N PHE A 140 5.51 -0.66 -19.41
CA PHE A 140 4.11 -1.09 -19.59
C PHE A 140 3.17 0.13 -19.63
N GLY A 141 2.02 -0.01 -20.28
CA GLY A 141 1.03 1.05 -20.40
C GLY A 141 0.32 1.38 -19.08
N GLN A 142 -0.47 2.45 -19.06
CA GLN A 142 -1.35 2.82 -17.95
C GLN A 142 -2.37 1.70 -17.67
N GLN A 143 -2.02 0.77 -16.78
CA GLN A 143 -2.81 -0.45 -16.56
C GLN A 143 -3.20 -0.57 -15.09
N GLY A 144 -4.39 -0.07 -14.78
CA GLY A 144 -5.23 -0.45 -13.62
C GLY A 144 -4.56 -0.62 -12.26
N GLY A 145 -5.16 -1.46 -11.41
CA GLY A 145 -4.63 -1.79 -10.08
C GLY A 145 -3.55 -2.87 -10.12
N LEU A 146 -2.77 -2.97 -9.06
CA LEU A 146 -1.83 -4.06 -8.83
C LEU A 146 -2.37 -5.00 -7.75
N PHE A 147 -2.19 -6.31 -7.90
CA PHE A 147 -2.44 -7.26 -6.82
C PHE A 147 -1.56 -8.51 -6.93
N PHE A 148 -1.00 -8.93 -5.79
CA PHE A 148 -0.25 -10.17 -5.71
C PHE A 148 -1.20 -11.37 -5.64
N GLN A 149 -0.78 -12.47 -6.26
CA GLN A 149 -1.23 -13.79 -5.86
C GLN A 149 -0.89 -14.00 -4.38
N PRO A 150 -1.73 -14.69 -3.59
CA PRO A 150 -1.55 -14.85 -2.15
C PRO A 150 -0.22 -15.45 -1.71
N ASP A 151 0.43 -16.28 -2.54
CA ASP A 151 1.76 -16.84 -2.27
C ASP A 151 2.91 -15.92 -2.70
N GLY A 152 2.61 -14.78 -3.33
CA GLY A 152 3.57 -13.78 -3.78
C GLY A 152 4.33 -14.16 -5.05
N THR A 153 4.00 -15.28 -5.70
CA THR A 153 4.73 -15.77 -6.88
C THR A 153 4.38 -15.00 -8.16
N VAL A 154 3.14 -14.51 -8.26
CA VAL A 154 2.64 -13.75 -9.41
C VAL A 154 2.12 -12.40 -8.95
N LEU A 155 2.40 -11.36 -9.74
CA LEU A 155 1.83 -10.03 -9.61
C LEU A 155 1.00 -9.72 -10.85
N TYR A 156 -0.29 -9.46 -10.63
CA TYR A 156 -1.18 -9.05 -11.69
C TYR A 156 -1.15 -7.53 -11.84
N VAL A 157 -1.02 -7.08 -13.08
CA VAL A 157 -0.94 -5.67 -13.46
C VAL A 157 -2.16 -5.34 -14.32
N GLY A 158 -2.98 -4.43 -13.82
CA GLY A 158 -4.27 -4.13 -14.44
C GLY A 158 -5.19 -5.35 -14.42
N CYS A 159 -5.91 -5.56 -15.53
CA CYS A 159 -6.86 -6.67 -15.66
C CYS A 159 -6.41 -7.78 -16.63
N CYS A 160 -5.23 -7.66 -17.21
CA CYS A 160 -4.84 -8.47 -18.37
C CYS A 160 -3.35 -8.82 -18.44
N THR A 161 -2.54 -8.62 -17.40
CA THR A 161 -1.15 -9.11 -17.40
C THR A 161 -0.83 -9.79 -16.08
N ALA A 162 -0.28 -11.01 -16.15
CA ALA A 162 0.37 -11.70 -15.04
C ALA A 162 1.88 -11.57 -15.17
N VAL A 163 2.57 -11.24 -14.07
CA VAL A 163 4.03 -11.10 -14.02
C VAL A 163 4.57 -12.07 -12.97
N ASP A 164 5.47 -12.97 -13.36
CA ASP A 164 6.23 -13.81 -12.45
C ASP A 164 7.15 -12.92 -11.62
N VAL A 165 6.98 -12.95 -10.30
CA VAL A 165 7.67 -12.04 -9.39
C VAL A 165 9.16 -12.35 -9.32
N ALA A 166 9.56 -13.61 -9.44
CA ALA A 166 10.99 -13.97 -9.33
C ALA A 166 11.78 -13.51 -10.55
N THR A 167 11.22 -13.72 -11.74
CA THR A 167 11.92 -13.58 -13.02
C THR A 167 11.57 -12.31 -13.79
N GLY A 168 10.42 -11.68 -13.49
CA GLY A 168 9.88 -10.57 -14.28
C GLY A 168 9.24 -11.00 -15.59
N HIS A 169 9.20 -12.31 -15.90
CA HIS A 169 8.53 -12.82 -17.09
C HIS A 169 7.02 -12.50 -17.02
N SER A 170 6.46 -11.95 -18.10
CA SER A 170 5.06 -11.53 -18.13
C SER A 170 4.27 -12.22 -19.23
N VAL A 171 3.02 -12.58 -18.94
CA VAL A 171 2.06 -13.09 -19.91
C VAL A 171 0.84 -12.18 -19.92
N ASP A 172 0.44 -11.76 -21.11
CA ASP A 172 -0.83 -11.06 -21.29
C ASP A 172 -1.98 -12.07 -21.28
N ILE A 173 -2.92 -11.85 -20.39
CA ILE A 173 -4.14 -12.63 -20.22
C ILE A 173 -5.13 -12.13 -21.26
N MET A 174 -5.20 -12.83 -22.38
CA MET A 174 -6.21 -12.63 -23.42
C MET A 174 -7.56 -13.12 -22.89
N LEU A 175 -8.37 -12.19 -22.39
CA LEU A 175 -9.76 -12.45 -22.06
C LEU A 175 -10.66 -12.10 -23.25
N GLY A 176 -11.91 -12.58 -23.27
CA GLY A 176 -12.90 -12.13 -24.25
C GLY A 176 -13.07 -10.60 -24.23
N GLN A 177 -13.58 -10.00 -25.30
CA GLN A 177 -13.61 -8.53 -25.49
C GLN A 177 -14.31 -7.73 -24.38
N SER A 178 -15.09 -8.38 -23.51
CA SER A 178 -15.82 -7.76 -22.39
C SER A 178 -15.39 -8.28 -21.01
N GLU A 179 -14.35 -9.09 -20.92
CA GLU A 179 -13.91 -9.74 -19.68
C GLU A 179 -12.74 -8.99 -19.04
N ARG A 180 -12.79 -8.83 -17.71
CA ARG A 180 -11.74 -8.15 -16.94
C ARG A 180 -11.55 -8.83 -15.59
N ILE A 181 -10.30 -9.09 -15.22
CA ILE A 181 -9.97 -9.47 -13.85
C ILE A 181 -10.01 -8.22 -12.98
N ARG A 182 -10.91 -8.20 -12.00
CA ARG A 182 -11.07 -7.07 -11.05
C ARG A 182 -10.50 -7.38 -9.66
N ALA A 183 -10.40 -8.66 -9.31
CA ALA A 183 -9.80 -9.13 -8.08
C ALA A 183 -9.46 -10.62 -8.23
N SER A 184 -8.44 -11.07 -7.50
CA SER A 184 -8.26 -12.49 -7.18
C SER A 184 -8.42 -12.66 -5.67
N VAL A 185 -9.19 -13.66 -5.26
CA VAL A 185 -9.33 -14.04 -3.85
C VAL A 185 -8.78 -15.46 -3.71
N LEU A 186 -7.95 -15.70 -2.69
CA LEU A 186 -7.62 -17.07 -2.33
C LEU A 186 -8.88 -17.72 -1.76
N ILE A 187 -9.37 -18.76 -2.42
CA ILE A 187 -10.30 -19.69 -1.79
C ILE A 187 -9.44 -20.84 -1.27
N LYS A 188 -9.43 -21.04 0.05
CA LYS A 188 -8.99 -22.30 0.66
C LYS A 188 -10.21 -23.12 0.99
#